data_AF-A0A5C8EPP8-F1
#
_entry.id   AF-A0A5C8EPP8-F1
#
_cell.length_a   1.000
_cell.length_b   1.000
_cell.length_c   1.000
_cell.angle_alpha   90.00
_cell.angle_beta   90.00
_cell.angle_gamma   90.00
#
_symmetry.space_group_name_H-M   'P 1'
#
loop_
_entity.id
_entity.type
_entity.pdbx_description
1 polymer ?
#
loop_
_entity_poly.entity_id
_entity_poly.type
_entity_poly.pdbx_seq_one_letter_code
_entity_poly.pdbx_strand_id
1 'polypeptide(L)'
;MSYNFKLIVRNGHNEDILDLIDLTSQIKLSDIKLDLKTIEGNKYTSIKSGIGIISSGRKLDFAIPIFEYKDNLGKWVKIESQYTKYTTMILSNNSNKYFIRIEFENEIYEAEYIMTSVGGYTVKYINNLGVINISLESLDKTFLRQKEDTYKLNITNDNKQDIYYKSLSLVPTAVSFSLEFNNIIGDELYFLFANKQNFGIEANINNINVTRCTVDFDGEVLKVNGIIYDYKGIRPELNVGDNIFYLDTNQTCTNAYIRYRRGVLI
;
A
#
# COMPACT_ATOMS: atom_id res chain seq x y z
N MET A 1 13.24 12.72 14.67
CA MET A 1 13.31 11.30 14.28
C MET A 1 13.74 11.27 12.83
N SER A 2 14.92 10.72 12.53
CA SER A 2 15.50 10.72 11.18
C SER A 2 14.90 9.58 10.36
N TYR A 3 14.25 9.90 9.25
CA TYR A 3 13.85 8.90 8.27
C TYR A 3 15.08 8.36 7.54
N ASN A 4 15.08 7.06 7.28
CA ASN A 4 16.10 6.42 6.45
C ASN A 4 15.48 6.14 5.07
N PHE A 5 15.58 7.11 4.17
CA PHE A 5 15.20 6.92 2.78
C PHE A 5 16.24 6.02 2.11
N LYS A 6 15.78 4.96 1.47
CA LYS A 6 16.64 4.03 0.73
C LYS A 6 16.16 3.95 -0.71
N LEU A 7 17.10 4.02 -1.65
CA LEU A 7 16.84 3.64 -3.04
C LEU A 7 17.10 2.14 -3.17
N ILE A 8 16.06 1.40 -3.48
CA ILE A 8 16.13 -0.03 -3.78
C ILE A 8 16.24 -0.19 -5.29
N VAL A 9 17.28 -0.88 -5.75
CA VAL A 9 17.48 -1.21 -7.16
C VAL A 9 17.27 -2.71 -7.31
N ARG A 10 16.31 -3.09 -8.15
CA ARG A 10 16.01 -4.50 -8.45
C ARG A 10 16.36 -4.85 -9.88
N ASN A 11 17.06 -5.98 -10.03
CA ASN A 11 17.34 -6.62 -11.30
C ASN A 11 17.04 -8.13 -11.19
N GLY A 12 15.87 -8.55 -11.69
CA GLY A 12 15.37 -9.90 -11.50
C GLY A 12 15.11 -10.22 -10.03
N HIS A 13 15.85 -11.20 -9.48
CA HIS A 13 15.75 -11.63 -8.08
C HIS A 13 16.75 -10.94 -7.14
N ASN A 14 17.66 -10.13 -7.66
CA ASN A 14 18.65 -9.42 -6.85
C ASN A 14 18.07 -8.08 -6.37
N GLU A 15 18.23 -7.82 -5.08
CA GLU A 15 17.87 -6.55 -4.44
C GLU A 15 19.12 -5.90 -3.86
N ASP A 16 19.38 -4.67 -4.30
CA ASP A 16 20.46 -3.84 -3.77
C ASP A 16 19.91 -2.52 -3.21
N ILE A 17 20.59 -2.01 -2.18
CA ILE A 17 20.13 -0.88 -1.38
C ILE A 17 21.19 0.21 -1.37
N LEU A 18 20.80 1.41 -1.80
CA LEU A 18 21.54 2.67 -1.74
C LEU A 18 20.95 3.55 -0.63
N ASP A 19 21.83 4.10 0.21
CA ASP A 19 21.39 5.05 1.25
C ASP A 19 21.18 6.41 0.59
N LEU A 20 20.08 7.08 0.92
CA LEU A 20 19.75 8.41 0.40
C LEU A 20 19.77 9.45 1.53
N ILE A 21 20.11 10.67 1.13
CA ILE A 21 19.90 11.88 1.92
C ILE A 21 18.77 12.65 1.25
N ASP A 22 17.73 12.95 2.01
CA ASP A 22 16.70 13.87 1.57
C ASP A 22 17.30 15.29 1.46
N LEU A 23 17.38 15.81 0.24
CA LEU A 23 17.83 17.18 -0.03
C LEU A 23 16.68 18.18 0.08
N THR A 24 15.45 17.68 0.09
CA THR A 24 14.26 18.50 0.13
C THR A 24 13.86 18.74 1.58
N SER A 25 13.61 19.99 1.92
CA SER A 25 12.85 20.36 3.11
C SER A 25 11.35 20.04 2.96
N GLN A 26 10.96 19.20 2.00
CA GLN A 26 9.59 19.04 1.50
C GLN A 26 8.86 17.82 2.04
N ILE A 27 9.54 16.76 2.47
CA ILE A 27 8.87 15.63 3.16
C ILE A 27 8.94 15.89 4.66
N LYS A 28 7.97 16.62 5.20
CA LYS A 28 7.89 16.80 6.66
C LYS A 28 7.25 15.57 7.29
N LEU A 29 7.74 15.18 8.47
CA LEU A 29 7.16 14.15 9.35
C LEU A 29 5.63 14.30 9.49
N SER A 30 5.18 15.56 9.48
CA SER A 30 3.77 15.93 9.50
C SER A 30 3.00 15.44 8.30
N ASP A 31 3.59 15.21 7.13
CA ASP A 31 2.84 14.75 5.94
C ASP A 31 2.60 13.22 5.94
N ILE A 32 3.35 12.47 6.77
CA ILE A 32 3.14 11.03 7.00
C ILE A 32 2.29 10.79 8.27
N LYS A 33 2.39 11.66 9.28
CA LYS A 33 1.55 11.64 10.49
C LYS A 33 0.25 12.44 10.37
N LEU A 34 0.13 13.34 9.39
CA LEU A 34 -1.10 14.01 8.96
C LEU A 34 -1.55 13.41 7.63
N ASP A 35 -1.84 12.11 7.62
CA ASP A 35 -3.08 11.71 6.95
C ASP A 35 -4.19 12.50 7.66
N LEU A 36 -4.48 13.67 7.10
CA LEU A 36 -5.39 14.65 7.64
C LEU A 36 -6.75 13.98 7.84
N LYS A 37 -7.21 13.94 9.10
CA LYS A 37 -8.64 13.98 9.37
C LYS A 37 -9.20 15.21 8.65
N THR A 38 -9.90 14.99 7.55
CA THR A 38 -10.89 15.95 7.06
C THR A 38 -12.28 15.35 7.23
N ILE A 39 -12.97 15.87 8.24
CA ILE A 39 -14.44 15.91 8.30
C ILE A 39 -14.78 17.36 7.96
N GLU A 40 -15.54 17.58 6.88
CA GLU A 40 -16.77 18.38 6.87
C GLU A 40 -17.33 18.45 5.44
N GLY A 41 -18.65 18.35 5.33
CA GLY A 41 -19.38 18.24 4.08
C GLY A 41 -19.62 19.55 3.33
N ASN A 42 -20.36 19.41 2.22
CA ASN A 42 -21.02 20.41 1.39
C ASN A 42 -20.22 21.65 0.95
N LYS A 43 -19.21 21.44 0.09
CA LYS A 43 -18.94 22.34 -1.05
C LYS A 43 -18.18 21.60 -2.16
N TYR A 44 -18.68 21.79 -3.38
CA TYR A 44 -18.27 21.15 -4.63
C TYR A 44 -16.83 21.53 -5.04
N THR A 45 -16.02 20.55 -5.45
CA THR A 45 -15.17 20.60 -6.65
C THR A 45 -14.81 19.17 -7.09
N SER A 46 -14.62 19.00 -8.39
CA SER A 46 -14.92 17.83 -9.25
C SER A 46 -14.27 16.47 -8.93
N ILE A 47 -15.02 15.41 -9.27
CA ILE A 47 -14.59 14.00 -9.35
C ILE A 47 -14.44 13.57 -10.84
N LYS A 48 -13.52 12.61 -11.09
CA LYS A 48 -13.46 11.59 -12.18
C LYS A 48 -12.78 11.89 -13.53
N SER A 49 -11.95 10.92 -13.94
CA SER A 49 -11.92 10.29 -15.28
C SER A 49 -11.07 8.99 -15.18
N GLY A 50 -11.38 7.80 -15.71
CA GLY A 50 -12.05 7.53 -16.98
C GLY A 50 -11.06 7.54 -18.15
N ILE A 51 -9.92 6.85 -18.05
CA ILE A 51 -8.82 6.85 -19.03
C ILE A 51 -8.18 8.25 -19.14
N GLY A 52 -7.03 8.45 -18.48
CA GLY A 52 -6.22 9.66 -18.65
C GLY A 52 -5.77 10.28 -17.33
N ILE A 53 -4.45 10.19 -17.11
CA ILE A 53 -3.62 11.14 -16.37
C ILE A 53 -3.85 11.17 -14.85
N ILE A 54 -3.12 10.31 -14.13
CA ILE A 54 -2.55 10.64 -12.79
C ILE A 54 -1.10 11.13 -13.01
N SER A 55 -0.79 11.83 -14.09
CA SER A 55 0.57 12.32 -14.33
C SER A 55 0.76 13.76 -13.83
N SER A 56 0.98 13.87 -12.53
CA SER A 56 1.96 14.80 -11.98
C SER A 56 2.69 14.02 -10.91
N GLY A 57 3.50 13.04 -11.33
CA GLY A 57 4.36 12.30 -10.42
C GLY A 57 5.16 13.30 -9.59
N ARG A 58 5.12 13.17 -8.27
CA ARG A 58 5.91 14.06 -7.41
C ARG A 58 7.37 13.84 -7.78
N LYS A 59 8.00 14.86 -8.35
CA LYS A 59 9.43 14.84 -8.60
C LYS A 59 10.12 14.86 -7.23
N LEU A 60 10.86 13.79 -6.94
CA LEU A 60 11.65 13.70 -5.72
C LEU A 60 13.12 13.90 -6.08
N ASP A 61 13.79 14.80 -5.36
CA ASP A 61 15.21 15.08 -5.51
C ASP A 61 15.95 14.60 -4.25
N PHE A 62 16.76 13.55 -4.39
CA PHE A 62 17.57 12.98 -3.31
C PHE A 62 19.06 13.16 -3.60
N ALA A 63 19.88 12.98 -2.57
CA ALA A 63 21.33 12.88 -2.66
C ALA A 63 21.80 11.47 -2.33
N ILE A 64 22.76 10.96 -3.09
CA ILE A 64 23.55 9.77 -2.75
C ILE A 64 24.89 10.23 -2.17
N PRO A 65 25.23 9.95 -0.90
CA PRO A 65 26.54 10.26 -0.34
C PRO A 65 27.59 9.27 -0.85
N ILE A 66 28.67 9.78 -1.43
CA ILE A 66 29.76 8.99 -1.99
C ILE A 66 31.15 9.37 -1.47
N PHE A 67 31.27 10.52 -0.82
CA PHE A 67 32.48 10.95 -0.09
C PHE A 67 32.13 11.42 1.31
N GLU A 68 33.05 11.24 2.25
CA GLU A 68 32.95 11.74 3.63
C GLU A 68 34.26 12.46 4.00
N TYR A 69 34.15 13.62 4.65
CA TYR A 69 35.31 14.31 5.20
C TYR A 69 35.70 13.67 6.53
N LYS A 70 36.93 13.17 6.62
CA LYS A 70 37.48 12.56 7.83
C LYS A 70 38.34 13.60 8.55
N ASP A 71 37.77 14.25 9.57
CA ASP A 71 38.43 15.30 10.36
C ASP A 71 39.78 14.84 10.94
N ASN A 72 39.85 13.59 11.40
CA ASN A 72 41.06 12.96 11.92
C ASN A 72 42.17 12.76 10.86
N LEU A 73 41.84 12.83 9.57
CA LEU A 73 42.76 12.68 8.44
C LEU A 73 42.91 13.97 7.62
N GLY A 74 42.12 15.01 7.94
CA GLY A 74 42.09 16.28 7.20
C GLY A 74 41.79 16.12 5.71
N LYS A 75 41.06 15.08 5.30
CA LYS A 75 40.83 14.78 3.88
C LYS A 75 39.46 14.15 3.61
N TRP A 76 39.01 14.32 2.38
CA TRP A 76 37.86 13.61 1.82
C TRP A 76 38.25 12.18 1.49
N VAL A 77 37.43 11.23 1.93
CA VAL A 77 37.61 9.80 1.69
C VAL A 77 36.37 9.26 0.99
N LYS A 78 36.58 8.38 0.02
CA LYS A 78 35.51 7.70 -0.72
C LYS A 78 34.78 6.71 0.19
N ILE A 79 33.45 6.75 0.17
CA ILE A 79 32.61 5.76 0.83
C ILE A 79 32.52 4.56 -0.12
N GLU A 80 33.53 3.68 -0.09
CA GLU A 80 33.72 2.62 -1.09
C GLU A 80 32.50 1.72 -1.29
N SER A 81 31.78 1.39 -0.20
CA SER A 81 30.55 0.59 -0.25
C SER A 81 29.42 1.28 -1.01
N GLN A 82 29.21 2.59 -0.81
CA GLN A 82 28.16 3.36 -1.49
C GLN A 82 28.55 3.70 -2.93
N TYR A 83 29.80 4.11 -3.16
CA TYR A 83 30.27 4.46 -4.50
C TYR A 83 30.24 3.27 -5.47
N THR A 84 30.63 2.08 -5.00
CA THR A 84 30.59 0.86 -5.82
C THR A 84 29.15 0.53 -6.21
N LYS A 85 28.20 0.62 -5.28
CA LYS A 85 26.78 0.44 -5.58
C LYS A 85 26.24 1.48 -6.56
N TYR A 86 26.55 2.76 -6.35
CA TYR A 86 26.16 3.84 -7.25
C TYR A 86 26.64 3.57 -8.68
N THR A 87 27.93 3.31 -8.87
CA THR A 87 28.52 3.10 -10.20
C THR A 87 28.01 1.83 -10.88
N THR A 88 27.77 0.75 -10.13
CA THR A 88 27.29 -0.51 -10.70
C THR A 88 25.79 -0.51 -11.00
N MET A 89 24.99 0.25 -10.26
CA MET A 89 23.52 0.18 -10.33
C MET A 89 22.90 1.34 -11.13
N ILE A 90 23.46 2.53 -11.01
CA ILE A 90 22.89 3.74 -11.63
C ILE A 90 23.52 4.00 -13.00
N LEU A 91 24.82 3.70 -13.17
CA LEU A 91 25.56 3.97 -14.41
C LEU A 91 25.68 2.75 -15.34
N SER A 92 25.13 1.58 -14.97
CA SER A 92 25.13 0.40 -15.83
C SER A 92 23.90 0.35 -16.74
N ASN A 93 24.07 -0.20 -17.96
CA ASN A 93 23.02 -0.30 -18.99
C ASN A 93 21.99 -1.43 -18.74
N ASN A 94 21.77 -1.83 -17.48
CA ASN A 94 20.83 -2.90 -17.16
C ASN A 94 19.40 -2.37 -17.00
N SER A 95 18.41 -3.21 -17.30
CA SER A 95 16.98 -2.93 -17.06
C SER A 95 16.66 -2.97 -15.56
N ASN A 96 17.03 -1.91 -14.85
CA ASN A 96 16.85 -1.79 -13.41
C ASN A 96 15.48 -1.16 -13.08
N LYS A 97 14.84 -1.67 -12.03
CA LYS A 97 13.66 -1.05 -11.42
C LYS A 97 14.06 -0.33 -10.14
N TYR A 98 13.60 0.90 -9.97
CA TYR A 98 13.96 1.77 -8.86
C TYR A 98 12.79 1.91 -7.90
N PHE A 99 13.04 1.78 -6.60
CA PHE A 99 12.02 1.99 -5.59
C PHE A 99 12.53 2.88 -4.46
N ILE A 100 11.71 3.80 -3.97
CA ILE A 100 11.98 4.48 -2.70
C ILE A 100 11.37 3.66 -1.58
N ARG A 101 12.22 3.27 -0.62
CA ARG A 101 11.84 2.55 0.59
C ARG A 101 11.98 3.46 1.81
N ILE A 102 10.94 3.47 2.65
CA ILE A 102 10.92 4.13 3.96
C ILE A 102 10.59 3.06 5.00
N GLU A 103 11.40 2.98 6.05
CA GLU A 103 11.18 2.08 7.19
C GLU A 103 10.65 2.91 8.37
N PHE A 104 9.49 2.53 8.91
CA PHE A 104 8.85 3.22 10.04
C PHE A 104 8.09 2.23 10.92
N GLU A 105 8.33 2.25 12.24
CA GLU A 105 7.60 1.44 13.25
C GLU A 105 7.37 -0.04 12.88
N ASN A 106 8.36 -0.69 12.24
CA ASN A 106 8.37 -2.07 11.72
C ASN A 106 7.60 -2.32 10.41
N GLU A 107 7.23 -1.27 9.69
CA GLU A 107 6.62 -1.34 8.37
C GLU A 107 7.60 -0.88 7.27
N ILE A 108 7.41 -1.45 6.08
CA ILE A 108 8.22 -1.13 4.90
C ILE A 108 7.32 -0.51 3.84
N TYR A 109 7.47 0.79 3.67
CA TYR A 109 6.81 1.58 2.67
C TYR A 109 7.70 1.60 1.43
N GLU A 110 7.22 1.08 0.31
CA GLU A 110 8.00 1.03 -0.92
C GLU A 110 7.16 1.45 -2.14
N ALA A 111 7.73 2.29 -2.99
CA ALA A 111 7.05 2.84 -4.16
C ALA A 111 8.00 2.78 -5.36
N GLU A 112 7.51 2.34 -6.53
CA GLU A 112 8.33 2.26 -7.75
C GLU A 112 8.42 3.64 -8.41
N TYR A 113 9.61 4.02 -8.87
CA TYR A 113 9.90 5.27 -9.54
C TYR A 113 10.66 5.02 -10.84
N ILE A 114 10.53 5.95 -11.78
CA ILE A 114 11.45 6.11 -12.90
C ILE A 114 12.50 7.14 -12.49
N MET A 115 13.76 6.82 -12.76
CA MET A 115 14.86 7.77 -12.63
C MET A 115 14.86 8.73 -13.82
N THR A 116 14.63 10.02 -13.57
CA THR A 116 14.53 11.05 -14.61
C THR A 116 15.84 11.79 -14.81
N SER A 117 16.67 11.93 -13.77
CA SER A 117 18.01 12.51 -13.91
C SER A 117 18.97 12.00 -12.84
N VAL A 118 20.25 11.97 -13.19
CA VAL A 118 21.36 11.70 -12.28
C VAL A 118 22.39 12.80 -12.48
N GLY A 119 22.86 13.39 -11.39
CA GLY A 119 23.85 14.46 -11.36
C GLY A 119 25.26 13.99 -11.73
N GLY A 120 25.43 13.37 -12.90
CA GLY A 120 26.69 12.94 -13.52
C GLY A 120 27.91 12.81 -12.60
N TYR A 121 28.97 13.56 -12.93
CA TYR A 121 30.25 13.62 -12.19
C TYR A 121 30.32 14.81 -11.21
N THR A 122 29.23 15.56 -11.06
CA THR A 122 29.23 16.82 -10.33
C THR A 122 28.90 16.56 -8.86
N VAL A 123 29.95 16.35 -8.06
CA VAL A 123 29.84 16.18 -6.60
C VAL A 123 29.50 17.52 -5.96
N LYS A 124 28.38 17.58 -5.24
CA LYS A 124 28.05 18.69 -4.34
C LYS A 124 28.53 18.33 -2.94
N TYR A 125 29.08 19.28 -2.21
CA TYR A 125 29.51 19.06 -0.83
C TYR A 125 28.52 19.73 0.11
N ILE A 126 27.86 18.94 0.95
CA ILE A 126 26.87 19.40 1.93
C ILE A 126 27.32 18.86 3.28
N ASN A 127 27.66 19.76 4.21
CA ASN A 127 28.34 19.41 5.46
C ASN A 127 29.62 18.59 5.19
N ASN A 128 29.86 17.53 5.98
CA ASN A 128 31.01 16.61 5.84
C ASN A 128 30.78 15.51 4.78
N LEU A 129 29.84 15.69 3.83
CA LEU A 129 29.51 14.69 2.81
C LEU A 129 29.61 15.27 1.39
N GLY A 130 30.24 14.51 0.50
CA GLY A 130 30.18 14.72 -0.95
C GLY A 130 29.09 13.85 -1.55
N VAL A 131 28.12 14.48 -2.20
CA VAL A 131 26.87 13.87 -2.65
C VAL A 131 26.64 14.05 -4.15
N ILE A 132 25.93 13.10 -4.76
CA ILE A 132 25.42 13.18 -6.13
C ILE A 132 23.90 13.26 -6.09
N ASN A 133 23.32 14.19 -6.84
CA ASN A 133 21.87 14.34 -6.91
C ASN A 133 21.26 13.26 -7.81
N ILE A 134 20.09 12.75 -7.41
CA ILE A 134 19.22 11.95 -8.28
C ILE A 134 17.83 12.57 -8.27
N SER A 135 17.19 12.60 -9.44
CA SER A 135 15.79 12.95 -9.59
C SER A 135 15.00 11.72 -10.00
N LEU A 136 13.91 11.49 -9.30
CA LEU A 136 13.00 10.38 -9.51
C LEU A 136 11.59 10.92 -9.76
N GLU A 137 10.81 10.20 -10.56
CA GLU A 137 9.40 10.45 -10.81
C GLU A 137 8.61 9.18 -10.54
N SER A 138 7.52 9.28 -9.76
CA SER A 138 6.74 8.12 -9.33
C SER A 138 6.09 7.43 -10.53
N LEU A 139 6.11 6.09 -10.54
CA LEU A 139 5.20 5.33 -11.39
C LEU A 139 3.81 5.33 -10.77
N ASP A 140 2.76 5.28 -11.61
CA ASP A 140 1.34 5.35 -11.22
C ASP A 140 0.90 4.32 -10.15
N LYS A 141 1.70 3.30 -9.87
CA LYS A 141 1.37 2.21 -8.94
C LYS A 141 2.38 2.14 -7.79
N THR A 142 2.08 2.87 -6.71
CA THR A 142 2.80 2.76 -5.43
C THR A 142 2.24 1.61 -4.61
N PHE A 143 3.05 0.55 -4.38
CA PHE A 143 2.64 -0.63 -3.63
C PHE A 143 3.43 -0.78 -2.33
N LEU A 144 2.84 -0.33 -1.22
CA LEU A 144 3.46 -0.42 0.09
C LEU A 144 3.26 -1.81 0.69
N ARG A 145 4.30 -2.37 1.32
CA ARG A 145 4.19 -3.57 2.16
C ARG A 145 3.78 -3.14 3.57
N GLN A 146 2.52 -2.80 3.73
CA GLN A 146 1.92 -2.54 5.03
C GLN A 146 1.40 -3.82 5.67
N LYS A 147 1.25 -3.79 7.00
CA LYS A 147 0.49 -4.81 7.70
C LYS A 147 -0.95 -4.75 7.22
N GLU A 148 -1.57 -5.91 7.06
CA GLU A 148 -3.01 -5.97 6.83
C GLU A 148 -3.73 -5.58 8.13
N ASP A 149 -4.61 -4.60 8.04
CA ASP A 149 -5.42 -4.14 9.16
C ASP A 149 -6.85 -4.67 9.02
N THR A 150 -7.52 -4.86 10.17
CA THR A 150 -8.91 -5.31 10.23
C THR A 150 -9.84 -4.17 10.62
N TYR A 151 -10.90 -3.98 9.86
CA TYR A 151 -11.90 -2.94 10.07
C TYR A 151 -13.27 -3.59 10.24
N LYS A 152 -13.95 -3.26 11.35
CA LYS A 152 -15.33 -3.70 11.56
C LYS A 152 -16.27 -2.90 10.68
N LEU A 153 -17.17 -3.60 10.01
CA LEU A 153 -18.28 -3.03 9.26
C LEU A 153 -19.50 -2.86 10.18
N ASN A 154 -20.20 -1.74 10.02
CA ASN A 154 -21.44 -1.48 10.75
C ASN A 154 -22.60 -2.15 10.02
N ILE A 155 -22.97 -3.34 10.48
CA ILE A 155 -24.08 -4.12 9.93
C ILE A 155 -25.34 -4.00 10.78
N THR A 156 -26.49 -4.21 10.15
CA THR A 156 -27.77 -4.44 10.82
C THR A 156 -28.06 -5.94 10.89
N ASN A 157 -29.16 -6.32 11.56
CA ASN A 157 -29.64 -7.71 11.57
C ASN A 157 -30.43 -8.07 10.30
N ASP A 158 -30.48 -7.19 9.29
CA ASP A 158 -31.21 -7.43 8.07
C ASP A 158 -30.47 -8.42 7.17
N ASN A 159 -31.23 -9.34 6.57
CA ASN A 159 -30.69 -10.34 5.65
C ASN A 159 -30.16 -9.73 4.34
N LYS A 160 -30.61 -8.51 3.99
CA LYS A 160 -30.15 -7.74 2.82
C LYS A 160 -29.84 -6.32 3.26
N GLN A 161 -28.60 -5.90 3.09
CA GLN A 161 -28.18 -4.58 3.57
C GLN A 161 -27.06 -3.96 2.75
N ASP A 162 -27.13 -2.64 2.63
CA ASP A 162 -26.06 -1.79 2.12
C ASP A 162 -25.27 -1.23 3.30
N ILE A 163 -23.96 -1.42 3.27
CA ILE A 163 -23.03 -1.07 4.33
C ILE A 163 -22.08 -0.02 3.79
N TYR A 164 -22.24 1.21 4.28
CA TYR A 164 -21.38 2.33 3.88
C TYR A 164 -20.04 2.25 4.60
N TYR A 165 -18.95 2.31 3.84
CA TYR A 165 -17.60 2.29 4.36
C TYR A 165 -16.73 3.32 3.65
N LYS A 166 -16.06 4.18 4.41
CA LYS A 166 -15.07 5.12 3.88
C LYS A 166 -13.69 4.50 3.97
N SER A 167 -13.12 4.17 2.81
CA SER A 167 -11.77 3.63 2.69
C SER A 167 -10.75 4.61 3.24
N LEU A 168 -9.80 4.07 4.01
CA LEU A 168 -8.62 4.81 4.48
C LEU A 168 -7.46 4.69 3.48
N SER A 169 -7.66 4.01 2.35
CA SER A 169 -6.68 3.89 1.28
C SER A 169 -6.81 5.04 0.28
N LEU A 170 -5.67 5.57 -0.14
CA LEU A 170 -5.54 6.62 -1.16
C LEU A 170 -5.37 6.06 -2.58
N VAL A 171 -5.28 4.73 -2.73
CA VAL A 171 -5.38 4.03 -4.02
C VAL A 171 -6.35 2.84 -3.90
N PRO A 172 -6.87 2.31 -5.03
CA PRO A 172 -7.68 1.10 -5.00
C PRO A 172 -6.89 -0.08 -4.40
N THR A 173 -7.52 -0.84 -3.50
CA THR A 173 -6.85 -1.95 -2.80
C THR A 173 -7.74 -3.19 -2.73
N ALA A 174 -7.14 -4.35 -2.91
CA ALA A 174 -7.85 -5.62 -2.80
C ALA A 174 -8.26 -5.91 -1.35
N VAL A 175 -9.44 -6.49 -1.18
CA VAL A 175 -10.08 -6.67 0.13
C VAL A 175 -10.23 -8.14 0.45
N SER A 176 -9.94 -8.47 1.69
CA SER A 176 -10.26 -9.75 2.32
C SER A 176 -11.37 -9.49 3.35
N PHE A 177 -12.14 -10.50 3.73
CA PHE A 177 -13.24 -10.29 4.68
C PHE A 177 -13.42 -11.46 5.63
N SER A 178 -14.10 -11.19 6.74
CA SER A 178 -14.59 -12.20 7.65
C SER A 178 -16.02 -11.87 8.07
N LEU A 179 -16.90 -12.87 8.01
CA LEU A 179 -18.29 -12.78 8.44
C LEU A 179 -18.53 -13.78 9.57
N GLU A 180 -19.29 -13.37 10.58
CA GLU A 180 -19.69 -14.23 11.68
C GLU A 180 -21.20 -14.35 11.72
N PHE A 181 -21.69 -15.57 11.53
CA PHE A 181 -23.10 -15.92 11.64
C PHE A 181 -23.30 -16.71 12.94
N ASN A 182 -24.23 -16.25 13.77
CA ASN A 182 -24.62 -16.94 14.99
C ASN A 182 -26.08 -17.37 14.88
N ASN A 183 -26.44 -18.44 15.57
CA ASN A 183 -27.78 -19.03 15.56
C ASN A 183 -28.21 -19.46 14.15
N ILE A 184 -27.34 -20.19 13.44
CA ILE A 184 -27.68 -20.79 12.15
C ILE A 184 -28.96 -21.61 12.29
N ILE A 185 -29.97 -21.33 11.48
CA ILE A 185 -31.22 -22.07 11.42
C ILE A 185 -31.17 -23.00 10.21
N GLY A 186 -31.32 -24.30 10.43
CA GLY A 186 -31.21 -25.32 9.39
C GLY A 186 -29.75 -25.74 9.13
N ASP A 187 -29.50 -26.28 7.94
CA ASP A 187 -28.23 -26.88 7.53
C ASP A 187 -27.58 -26.16 6.33
N GLU A 188 -28.12 -25.01 5.91
CA GLU A 188 -27.64 -24.26 4.75
C GLU A 188 -27.20 -22.82 5.12
N LEU A 189 -26.03 -22.41 4.64
CA LEU A 189 -25.56 -21.03 4.64
C LEU A 189 -25.36 -20.55 3.21
N TYR A 190 -26.16 -19.57 2.83
CA TYR A 190 -25.98 -18.78 1.61
C TYR A 190 -25.59 -17.37 1.99
N PHE A 191 -24.57 -16.82 1.33
CA PHE A 191 -24.30 -15.40 1.38
C PHE A 191 -23.71 -14.88 0.06
N LEU A 192 -23.98 -13.60 -0.22
CA LEU A 192 -23.28 -12.76 -1.18
C LEU A 192 -22.73 -11.55 -0.41
N PHE A 193 -21.40 -11.40 -0.44
CA PHE A 193 -20.73 -10.22 0.09
C PHE A 193 -19.97 -9.51 -1.03
N ALA A 194 -20.39 -8.30 -1.36
CA ALA A 194 -19.88 -7.57 -2.52
C ALA A 194 -19.50 -6.13 -2.19
N ASN A 195 -18.53 -5.57 -2.92
CA ASN A 195 -18.50 -4.13 -3.14
C ASN A 195 -19.32 -3.84 -4.40
N LYS A 196 -20.44 -3.12 -4.27
CA LYS A 196 -21.37 -2.86 -5.40
C LYS A 196 -20.70 -2.20 -6.61
N GLN A 197 -19.58 -1.54 -6.40
CA GLN A 197 -18.86 -0.81 -7.43
C GLN A 197 -17.93 -1.71 -8.28
N ASN A 198 -17.53 -2.89 -7.78
CA ASN A 198 -16.39 -3.63 -8.33
C ASN A 198 -16.73 -5.11 -8.56
N PHE A 199 -17.10 -5.85 -7.50
CA PHE A 199 -17.60 -7.24 -7.53
C PHE A 199 -17.81 -7.80 -6.09
N GLY A 200 -18.24 -9.07 -5.97
CA GLY A 200 -18.38 -9.80 -4.71
C GLY A 200 -18.09 -11.30 -4.73
N ILE A 201 -18.13 -11.91 -3.55
CA ILE A 201 -18.04 -13.35 -3.33
C ILE A 201 -19.42 -13.88 -2.95
N GLU A 202 -19.89 -14.88 -3.69
CA GLU A 202 -21.10 -15.64 -3.45
C GLU A 202 -20.74 -17.08 -3.09
N ALA A 203 -21.36 -17.60 -2.03
CA ALA A 203 -21.23 -19.00 -1.66
C ALA A 203 -22.57 -19.56 -1.17
N ASN A 204 -22.79 -20.84 -1.48
CA ASN A 204 -23.88 -21.64 -0.95
C ASN A 204 -23.30 -22.93 -0.37
N ILE A 205 -23.49 -23.13 0.93
CA ILE A 205 -22.87 -24.20 1.70
C ILE A 205 -23.95 -25.00 2.39
N ASN A 206 -23.99 -26.30 2.09
CA ASN A 206 -24.95 -27.24 2.66
C ASN A 206 -24.30 -28.10 3.75
N ASN A 207 -25.11 -28.67 4.64
CA ASN A 207 -24.70 -29.49 5.77
C ASN A 207 -23.88 -28.76 6.85
N ILE A 208 -24.10 -27.46 7.05
CA ILE A 208 -23.54 -26.71 8.19
C ILE A 208 -24.36 -27.05 9.43
N ASN A 209 -24.01 -28.15 10.11
CA ASN A 209 -24.62 -28.53 11.38
C ASN A 209 -23.87 -27.91 12.57
N VAL A 210 -23.79 -26.58 12.60
CA VAL A 210 -23.14 -25.81 13.66
C VAL A 210 -23.95 -24.57 14.01
N THR A 211 -23.98 -24.21 15.28
CA THR A 211 -24.72 -23.04 15.77
C THR A 211 -24.01 -21.72 15.48
N ARG A 212 -22.69 -21.76 15.26
CA ARG A 212 -21.84 -20.62 14.93
C ARG A 212 -20.96 -20.94 13.73
N CYS A 213 -20.91 -19.98 12.81
CA CYS A 213 -20.12 -20.06 11.59
C CYS A 213 -19.25 -18.81 11.45
N THR A 214 -17.95 -19.01 11.25
CA THR A 214 -17.02 -17.97 10.85
C THR A 214 -16.59 -18.23 9.42
N VAL A 215 -17.00 -17.33 8.53
CA VAL A 215 -16.58 -17.28 7.14
C VAL A 215 -15.37 -16.37 7.05
N ASP A 216 -14.34 -16.82 6.36
CA ASP A 216 -13.09 -16.10 6.17
C ASP A 216 -12.66 -16.22 4.71
N PHE A 217 -12.52 -15.07 4.04
CA PHE A 217 -11.95 -14.99 2.70
C PHE A 217 -10.63 -14.23 2.79
N ASP A 218 -9.52 -14.90 2.51
CA ASP A 218 -8.17 -14.33 2.59
C ASP A 218 -7.73 -13.61 1.30
N GLY A 219 -8.55 -13.67 0.26
CA GLY A 219 -8.29 -13.09 -1.06
C GLY A 219 -8.17 -14.14 -2.16
N GLU A 220 -7.96 -15.41 -1.78
CA GLU A 220 -7.82 -16.53 -2.72
C GLU A 220 -8.70 -17.71 -2.31
N VAL A 221 -8.83 -17.96 -1.00
CA VAL A 221 -9.54 -19.12 -0.46
C VAL A 221 -10.66 -18.65 0.45
N LEU A 222 -11.84 -19.25 0.26
CA LEU A 222 -12.96 -19.12 1.19
C LEU A 222 -12.93 -20.28 2.19
N LYS A 223 -12.89 -19.94 3.48
CA LYS A 223 -12.91 -20.90 4.59
C LYS A 223 -14.15 -20.67 5.44
N VAL A 224 -14.78 -21.76 5.86
CA VAL A 224 -15.86 -21.74 6.85
C VAL A 224 -15.47 -22.64 8.01
N ASN A 225 -15.31 -22.05 9.20
CA ASN A 225 -14.76 -22.72 10.38
C ASN A 225 -13.44 -23.45 10.10
N GLY A 226 -12.61 -22.89 9.20
CA GLY A 226 -11.32 -23.46 8.78
C GLY A 226 -11.37 -24.48 7.64
N ILE A 227 -12.56 -24.91 7.21
CA ILE A 227 -12.73 -25.84 6.07
C ILE A 227 -12.87 -25.02 4.78
N ILE A 228 -12.21 -25.44 3.71
CA ILE A 228 -12.22 -24.74 2.41
C ILE A 228 -13.51 -25.07 1.65
N TYR A 229 -14.12 -24.05 1.06
CA TYR A 229 -15.31 -24.18 0.21
C TYR A 229 -15.11 -23.48 -1.13
N ASP A 230 -15.78 -24.00 -2.15
CA ASP A 230 -15.89 -23.33 -3.44
C ASP A 230 -16.77 -22.09 -3.32
N TYR A 231 -16.47 -21.08 -4.13
CA TYR A 231 -17.24 -19.85 -4.21
C TYR A 231 -17.29 -19.36 -5.66
N LYS A 232 -18.25 -18.49 -5.96
CA LYS A 232 -18.32 -17.76 -7.23
C LYS A 232 -18.02 -16.30 -6.94
N GLY A 233 -17.13 -15.68 -7.70
CA GLY A 233 -16.70 -14.34 -7.35
C GLY A 233 -15.38 -13.93 -7.93
N ILE A 234 -15.12 -12.63 -7.93
CA ILE A 234 -13.76 -12.11 -7.88
C ILE A 234 -13.60 -11.33 -6.59
N ARG A 235 -12.36 -11.25 -6.12
CA ARG A 235 -12.00 -10.53 -4.90
C ARG A 235 -12.53 -9.08 -4.97
N PRO A 236 -13.29 -8.61 -3.98
CA PRO A 236 -13.71 -7.22 -3.91
C PRO A 236 -12.50 -6.30 -3.80
N GLU A 237 -12.57 -5.13 -4.43
CA GLU A 237 -11.60 -4.05 -4.27
C GLU A 237 -12.28 -2.87 -3.58
N LEU A 238 -11.56 -2.20 -2.68
CA LEU A 238 -11.93 -0.89 -2.14
C LEU A 238 -11.50 0.17 -3.13
N ASN A 239 -12.43 1.03 -3.51
CA ASN A 239 -12.13 2.30 -4.15
C ASN A 239 -11.62 3.32 -3.12
N VAL A 240 -10.99 4.37 -3.60
CA VAL A 240 -10.62 5.53 -2.79
C VAL A 240 -11.90 6.24 -2.31
N GLY A 241 -11.95 6.57 -1.02
CA GLY A 241 -13.10 7.27 -0.42
C GLY A 241 -14.29 6.34 -0.16
N ASP A 242 -15.48 6.74 -0.62
CA ASP A 242 -16.73 6.10 -0.23
C ASP A 242 -17.01 4.82 -1.02
N ASN A 243 -17.25 3.73 -0.27
CA ASN A 243 -17.58 2.40 -0.78
C ASN A 243 -18.92 1.95 -0.20
N ILE A 244 -19.63 1.11 -0.95
CA ILE A 244 -20.89 0.50 -0.52
C ILE A 244 -20.72 -1.00 -0.63
N PHE A 245 -20.56 -1.64 0.52
CA PHE A 245 -20.64 -3.10 0.60
C PHE A 245 -22.10 -3.54 0.59
N TYR A 246 -22.38 -4.67 -0.03
CA TYR A 246 -23.68 -5.33 -0.03
C TYR A 246 -23.54 -6.70 0.61
N LEU A 247 -24.40 -6.98 1.58
CA LEU A 247 -24.53 -8.29 2.19
C LEU A 247 -25.95 -8.81 1.94
N ASP A 248 -26.07 -9.98 1.31
CA ASP A 248 -27.30 -10.77 1.16
C ASP A 248 -27.04 -12.13 1.78
N THR A 249 -27.88 -12.60 2.68
CA THR A 249 -27.67 -13.85 3.42
C THR A 249 -28.99 -14.47 3.86
N ASN A 250 -29.05 -15.80 3.93
CA ASN A 250 -30.19 -16.50 4.53
C ASN A 250 -30.09 -16.62 6.06
N GLN A 251 -28.92 -16.31 6.64
CA GLN A 251 -28.64 -16.36 8.09
C GLN A 251 -28.31 -14.97 8.65
N THR A 252 -28.61 -14.72 9.91
CA THR A 252 -28.26 -13.44 10.58
C THR A 252 -26.75 -13.30 10.75
N CYS A 253 -26.17 -12.30 10.09
CA CYS A 253 -24.77 -11.91 10.29
C CYS A 253 -24.66 -11.04 11.54
N THR A 254 -23.78 -11.44 12.47
CA THR A 254 -23.58 -10.74 13.76
C THR A 254 -22.33 -9.90 13.78
N ASN A 255 -21.30 -10.26 13.02
CA ASN A 255 -20.14 -9.41 12.79
C ASN A 255 -19.68 -9.52 11.34
N ALA A 256 -19.29 -8.40 10.75
CA ALA A 256 -18.60 -8.35 9.48
C ALA A 256 -17.35 -7.51 9.61
N TYR A 257 -16.25 -8.02 9.06
CA TYR A 257 -14.95 -7.37 9.04
C TYR A 257 -14.40 -7.39 7.64
N ILE A 258 -13.74 -6.31 7.26
CA ILE A 258 -12.90 -6.27 6.08
C ILE A 258 -11.45 -6.12 6.50
N ARG A 259 -10.56 -6.67 5.70
CA ARG A 259 -9.12 -6.62 5.89
C ARG A 259 -8.47 -6.16 4.61
N TYR A 260 -7.60 -5.17 4.73
CA TYR A 260 -6.82 -4.67 3.60
C TYR A 260 -5.56 -3.97 4.08
N ARG A 261 -4.60 -3.85 3.18
CA ARG A 261 -3.39 -3.03 3.35
C ARG A 261 -3.70 -1.66 2.76
N ARG A 262 -3.47 -0.57 3.51
CA ARG A 262 -3.75 0.76 2.97
C ARG A 262 -2.75 1.07 1.86
N GLY A 263 -3.23 1.68 0.79
CA GLY A 263 -2.39 2.33 -0.17
C GLY A 263 -2.19 3.78 0.23
N VAL A 264 -0.94 4.24 0.32
CA VAL A 264 -0.60 5.64 0.58
C VAL A 264 0.10 6.18 -0.66
N LEU A 265 -0.18 7.44 -0.99
CA LEU A 265 0.53 8.17 -2.04
C LEU A 265 1.76 8.82 -1.43
N ILE A 266 2.96 8.40 -1.85
CA ILE A 266 4.24 9.04 -1.49
C ILE A 266 4.59 10.08 -2.56
#